data_AF-A0A9P3ENN4-F1
#
_entry.id   AF-A0A9P3ENN4-F1
#
_cell.length_a   1.000
_cell.length_b   1.000
_cell.length_c   1.000
_cell.angle_alpha   90.00
_cell.angle_beta   90.00
_cell.angle_gamma   90.00
#
_symmetry.space_group_name_H-M   'P 1'
#
loop_
_entity.id
_entity.type
_entity.pdbx_description
1 polymer ?
#
loop_
_entity_poly.entity_id
_entity_poly.type
_entity_poly.pdbx_seq_one_letter_code
_entity_poly.pdbx_strand_id
1 'polypeptide(L)'
;MAVEADDGAALILDEDWFRQKMRHALNIESHDGIDDLGDGVWRLGDARRSPVLLARDLMRVLQEPALLDRVRVASGDIRVITPRPLTTRGSPFGPGVEWLALEERFTFYGGGIALLGTPSKPEPPTATNPTTPENGPFSADFKWVTLPDIQATPIRFTEGQAKLLGALWSFKGEAITADRIMQRAGLRSDKPSDIFRIKTKDKGKPESEAQHAAYIALVVTRRREGLYSMPCAAGVA
;
A
#
# COMPACT_ATOMS: atom_id res chain seq x y z
N MET A 1 30.24 -17.19 -2.79
CA MET A 1 29.72 -18.52 -3.18
C MET A 1 28.91 -18.33 -4.44
N ALA A 2 29.42 -18.85 -5.55
CA ALA A 2 28.82 -18.75 -6.87
C ALA A 2 27.67 -19.74 -6.96
N VAL A 3 26.50 -19.27 -7.37
CA VAL A 3 25.42 -20.16 -7.84
C VAL A 3 25.84 -20.57 -9.24
N GLU A 4 26.03 -21.88 -9.43
CA GLU A 4 26.50 -22.50 -10.67
C GLU A 4 25.61 -22.12 -11.85
N ALA A 5 26.27 -21.80 -12.97
CA ALA A 5 25.66 -21.52 -14.26
C ALA A 5 24.92 -22.72 -14.87
N ASP A 6 24.89 -23.86 -14.19
CA ASP A 6 24.32 -25.13 -14.66
C ASP A 6 22.81 -25.26 -14.36
N ASP A 7 22.26 -24.47 -13.44
CA ASP A 7 20.81 -24.32 -13.27
C ASP A 7 20.16 -23.52 -14.43
N GLY A 8 20.98 -22.86 -15.26
CA GLY A 8 20.54 -22.18 -16.47
C GLY A 8 20.19 -23.12 -17.62
N ALA A 9 20.49 -24.42 -17.53
CA ALA A 9 20.21 -25.41 -18.58
C ALA A 9 18.90 -26.19 -18.37
N ALA A 10 18.27 -26.09 -17.19
CA ALA A 10 16.90 -26.57 -16.96
C ALA A 10 15.84 -25.69 -17.68
N LEU A 11 16.29 -24.71 -18.47
CA LEU A 11 15.54 -23.88 -19.42
C LEU A 11 15.10 -24.64 -20.70
N ILE A 12 14.81 -25.94 -20.61
CA ILE A 12 13.71 -26.52 -21.39
C ILE A 12 12.51 -26.51 -20.43
N LEU A 13 11.99 -25.31 -20.21
CA LEU A 13 10.88 -25.05 -19.31
C LEU A 13 9.72 -25.96 -19.73
N ASP A 14 9.36 -26.95 -18.92
CA ASP A 14 8.10 -27.66 -19.10
C ASP A 14 6.99 -26.59 -19.00
N GLU A 15 6.44 -26.24 -20.16
CA GLU A 15 5.49 -25.13 -20.29
C GLU A 15 4.20 -25.46 -19.54
N ASP A 16 3.77 -26.72 -19.53
CA ASP A 16 2.62 -27.18 -18.75
C ASP A 16 2.89 -27.02 -17.26
N TRP A 17 4.05 -27.47 -16.79
CA TRP A 17 4.48 -27.30 -15.40
C TRP A 17 4.53 -25.82 -15.01
N PHE A 18 5.15 -24.97 -15.83
CA PHE A 18 5.30 -23.55 -15.54
C PHE A 18 3.94 -22.85 -15.50
N ARG A 19 3.06 -23.09 -16.49
CA ARG A 19 1.70 -22.55 -16.50
C ARG A 19 0.91 -23.00 -15.26
N GLN A 20 1.01 -24.28 -14.89
CA GLN A 20 0.32 -24.81 -13.70
C GLN A 20 0.84 -24.19 -12.40
N LYS A 21 2.15 -24.01 -12.26
CA LYS A 21 2.77 -23.38 -11.08
C LYS A 21 2.44 -21.89 -11.00
N MET A 22 2.42 -21.19 -12.12
CA MET A 22 2.03 -19.78 -12.18
C MET A 22 0.58 -19.57 -11.75
N ARG A 23 -0.34 -20.43 -12.22
CA ARG A 23 -1.74 -20.41 -11.79
C ARG A 23 -1.90 -20.61 -10.29
N HIS A 24 -1.17 -21.58 -9.73
CA HIS A 24 -1.16 -21.81 -8.29
C HIS A 24 -0.61 -20.60 -7.51
N ALA A 25 0.49 -20.00 -7.98
CA ALA A 25 1.10 -18.82 -7.36
C ALA A 25 0.15 -17.60 -7.34
N LEU A 26 -0.71 -17.50 -8.34
CA LEU A 26 -1.69 -16.43 -8.49
C LEU A 26 -3.05 -16.73 -7.86
N ASN A 27 -3.22 -17.92 -7.26
CA ASN A 27 -4.47 -18.40 -6.71
C ASN A 27 -5.63 -18.36 -7.73
N ILE A 28 -5.35 -18.77 -8.97
CA ILE A 28 -6.35 -18.91 -10.03
C ILE A 28 -7.09 -20.23 -9.82
N GLU A 29 -8.42 -20.18 -9.87
CA GLU A 29 -9.29 -21.33 -9.62
C GLU A 29 -9.07 -22.40 -10.70
N SER A 30 -9.05 -23.67 -10.31
CA SER A 30 -8.71 -24.78 -11.23
C SER A 30 -9.72 -25.00 -12.37
N HIS A 31 -10.93 -24.43 -12.27
CA HIS A 31 -11.96 -24.54 -13.31
C HIS A 31 -11.72 -23.59 -14.48
N ASP A 32 -10.93 -22.53 -14.30
CA ASP A 32 -10.53 -21.66 -15.40
C ASP A 32 -9.62 -22.47 -16.34
N GLY A 33 -9.97 -22.62 -17.62
CA GLY A 33 -9.06 -23.24 -18.60
C GLY A 33 -7.77 -22.44 -18.80
N ILE A 34 -6.77 -23.07 -19.42
CA ILE A 34 -5.67 -22.34 -20.05
C ILE A 34 -6.01 -22.22 -21.53
N ASP A 35 -6.16 -21.01 -22.04
CA ASP A 35 -6.38 -20.78 -23.47
C ASP A 35 -5.03 -20.52 -24.14
N ASP A 36 -4.66 -21.34 -25.11
CA ASP A 36 -3.48 -21.08 -25.96
C ASP A 36 -3.85 -20.03 -27.02
N LEU A 37 -3.14 -18.91 -27.00
CA LEU A 37 -3.36 -17.80 -27.92
C LEU A 37 -2.37 -17.81 -29.09
N GLY A 38 -1.41 -18.73 -29.09
CA GLY A 38 -0.37 -18.91 -30.10
C GLY A 38 0.97 -18.24 -29.73
N ASP A 39 2.04 -18.69 -30.39
CA ASP A 39 3.38 -18.08 -30.36
C ASP A 39 3.97 -17.81 -28.97
N GLY A 40 3.69 -18.72 -28.02
CA GLY A 40 4.18 -18.58 -26.64
C GLY A 40 3.40 -17.57 -25.80
N VAL A 41 2.13 -17.37 -26.11
CA VAL A 41 1.19 -16.53 -25.35
C VAL A 41 0.00 -17.39 -24.89
N TRP A 42 -0.32 -17.32 -23.60
CA TRP A 42 -1.40 -18.09 -22.98
C TRP A 42 -2.25 -17.21 -22.07
N ARG A 43 -3.56 -17.44 -22.05
CA ARG A 43 -4.43 -16.96 -20.98
C ARG A 43 -4.44 -17.99 -19.85
N LEU A 44 -4.08 -17.56 -18.65
CA LEU A 44 -4.00 -18.44 -17.48
C LEU A 44 -5.30 -18.51 -16.66
N GLY A 45 -6.35 -17.76 -17.00
CA GLY A 45 -7.57 -17.61 -16.21
C GLY A 45 -7.63 -16.27 -15.48
N ASP A 46 -8.52 -16.16 -14.49
CA ASP A 46 -8.81 -14.90 -13.82
C ASP A 46 -8.30 -14.90 -12.36
N ALA A 47 -7.26 -14.11 -12.09
CA ALA A 47 -6.73 -13.92 -10.73
C ALA A 47 -7.44 -12.74 -10.06
N ARG A 48 -8.30 -13.01 -9.06
CA ARG A 48 -9.07 -11.97 -8.35
C ARG A 48 -9.93 -11.09 -9.29
N ARG A 49 -10.61 -11.71 -10.27
CA ARG A 49 -11.43 -11.04 -11.31
C ARG A 49 -10.64 -10.25 -12.38
N SER A 50 -9.33 -10.40 -12.41
CA SER A 50 -8.48 -9.84 -13.47
C SER A 50 -7.93 -10.96 -14.36
N PRO A 51 -8.11 -10.88 -15.69
CA PRO A 51 -7.59 -11.89 -16.60
C PRO A 51 -6.06 -11.83 -16.63
N VAL A 52 -5.43 -12.99 -16.63
CA VAL A 52 -3.97 -13.13 -16.61
C VAL A 52 -3.49 -13.65 -17.96
N LEU A 53 -2.64 -12.86 -18.61
CA LEU A 53 -1.92 -13.21 -19.82
C LEU A 53 -0.47 -13.54 -19.47
N LEU A 54 0.00 -14.71 -19.86
CA LEU A 54 1.40 -15.11 -19.76
C LEU A 54 2.01 -15.10 -21.17
N ALA A 55 3.14 -14.43 -21.36
CA ALA A 55 3.86 -14.46 -22.63
C ALA A 55 5.37 -14.66 -22.43
N ARG A 56 6.01 -15.38 -23.36
CA ARG A 56 7.47 -15.56 -23.35
C ARG A 56 8.24 -14.28 -23.66
N ASP A 57 7.65 -13.41 -24.47
CA ASP A 57 8.28 -12.19 -24.94
C ASP A 57 7.33 -11.00 -24.78
N LEU A 58 7.80 -9.98 -24.05
CA LEU A 58 7.09 -8.72 -23.90
C LEU A 58 6.85 -8.03 -25.25
N MET A 59 7.83 -8.09 -26.17
CA MET A 59 7.74 -7.41 -27.46
C MET A 59 6.61 -7.96 -28.31
N ARG A 60 6.31 -9.26 -28.21
CA ARG A 60 5.19 -9.88 -28.91
C ARG A 60 3.85 -9.25 -28.50
N VAL A 61 3.62 -9.07 -27.20
CA VAL A 61 2.38 -8.47 -26.66
C VAL A 61 2.28 -6.99 -27.04
N LEU A 62 3.41 -6.29 -27.13
CA LEU A 62 3.45 -4.88 -27.55
C LEU A 62 3.18 -4.70 -29.05
N GLN A 63 3.68 -5.61 -29.89
CA GLN A 63 3.48 -5.58 -31.34
C GLN A 63 2.07 -6.03 -31.76
N GLU A 64 1.42 -6.89 -30.97
CA GLU A 64 0.06 -7.37 -31.23
C GLU A 64 -0.90 -7.08 -30.06
N PRO A 65 -1.35 -5.81 -29.90
CA PRO A 65 -2.28 -5.43 -28.83
C PRO A 65 -3.62 -6.19 -28.87
N ALA A 66 -4.02 -6.72 -30.03
CA ALA A 66 -5.24 -7.52 -30.20
C ALA A 66 -5.27 -8.76 -29.27
N LEU A 67 -4.11 -9.27 -28.84
CA LEU A 67 -4.03 -10.35 -27.85
C LEU A 67 -4.64 -9.95 -26.50
N LEU A 68 -4.51 -8.67 -26.12
CA LEU A 68 -5.10 -8.13 -24.89
C LEU A 68 -6.62 -8.04 -25.00
N ASP A 69 -7.15 -7.68 -26.17
CA ASP A 69 -8.59 -7.58 -26.39
C ASP A 69 -9.27 -8.95 -26.36
N ARG A 70 -8.57 -10.01 -26.82
CA ARG A 70 -9.06 -11.40 -26.77
C ARG A 70 -9.29 -11.92 -25.35
N VAL A 71 -8.57 -11.39 -24.35
CA VAL A 71 -8.66 -11.81 -22.95
C VAL A 71 -9.37 -10.79 -22.07
N ARG A 72 -9.80 -9.66 -22.62
CA ARG A 72 -10.38 -8.56 -21.84
C ARG A 72 -11.76 -8.94 -21.32
N VAL A 73 -11.98 -8.71 -20.03
CA VAL A 73 -13.28 -8.85 -19.38
C VAL A 73 -13.77 -7.48 -18.92
N ALA A 74 -15.08 -7.28 -18.87
CA ALA A 74 -15.70 -5.97 -18.62
C ALA A 74 -15.38 -5.33 -17.25
N SER A 75 -14.77 -6.07 -16.32
CA SER A 75 -14.64 -5.68 -14.91
C SER A 75 -13.21 -5.67 -14.34
N GLY A 76 -12.16 -5.88 -15.15
CA GLY A 76 -10.80 -6.01 -14.61
C GLY A 76 -9.68 -5.49 -15.50
N ASP A 77 -8.67 -4.90 -14.88
CA ASP A 77 -7.35 -4.66 -15.50
C ASP A 77 -6.74 -6.01 -15.92
N ILE A 78 -6.10 -6.06 -17.09
CA ILE A 78 -5.41 -7.26 -17.56
C ILE A 78 -4.03 -7.33 -16.91
N ARG A 79 -3.68 -8.49 -16.34
CA ARG A 79 -2.32 -8.73 -15.82
C ARG A 79 -1.50 -9.45 -16.88
N VAL A 80 -0.41 -8.83 -17.32
CA VAL A 80 0.51 -9.41 -18.30
C VAL A 80 1.79 -9.83 -17.59
N ILE A 81 2.13 -11.10 -17.66
CA ILE A 81 3.34 -11.67 -17.07
C ILE A 81 4.29 -12.04 -18.19
N THR A 82 5.48 -11.43 -18.18
CA THR A 82 6.56 -11.76 -19.11
C THR A 82 7.92 -11.70 -18.40
N PRO A 83 8.95 -12.37 -18.92
CA PRO A 83 10.33 -12.04 -18.61
C PRO A 83 10.60 -10.55 -18.92
N ARG A 84 11.50 -9.93 -18.14
CA ARG A 84 11.92 -8.55 -18.33
C ARG A 84 13.02 -8.46 -19.39
N PRO A 85 12.78 -7.83 -20.55
CA PRO A 85 13.87 -7.52 -21.47
C PRO A 85 14.79 -6.46 -20.86
N LEU A 86 16.11 -6.61 -21.06
CA LEU A 86 17.14 -5.73 -20.47
C LEU A 86 16.94 -4.23 -20.78
N THR A 87 16.26 -3.91 -21.88
CA THR A 87 16.09 -2.55 -22.40
C THR A 87 14.86 -1.82 -21.88
N THR A 88 13.87 -2.52 -21.34
CA THR A 88 12.62 -1.90 -20.88
C THR A 88 12.76 -1.40 -19.44
N ARG A 89 12.53 -0.10 -19.23
CA ARG A 89 12.39 0.53 -17.91
C ARG A 89 10.98 1.14 -17.79
N GLY A 90 10.27 0.84 -16.70
CA GLY A 90 8.91 1.35 -16.45
C GLY A 90 7.79 0.41 -16.95
N SER A 91 6.54 0.87 -16.88
CA SER A 91 5.37 0.12 -17.37
C SER A 91 5.21 0.30 -18.88
N PRO A 92 5.37 -0.75 -19.70
CA PRO A 92 5.33 -0.66 -21.15
C PRO A 92 3.90 -0.55 -21.71
N PHE A 93 2.88 -0.86 -20.89
CA PHE A 93 1.48 -0.79 -21.29
C PHE A 93 0.78 0.46 -20.77
N GLY A 94 -0.26 0.88 -21.49
CA GLY A 94 -1.17 1.96 -21.10
C GLY A 94 -2.14 1.57 -19.98
N PRO A 95 -3.07 2.47 -19.61
CA PRO A 95 -4.05 2.22 -18.56
C PRO A 95 -4.90 0.97 -18.83
N GLY A 96 -5.25 0.23 -17.78
CA GLY A 96 -6.05 -1.00 -17.89
C GLY A 96 -5.24 -2.27 -18.16
N VAL A 97 -3.91 -2.19 -18.13
CA VAL A 97 -2.99 -3.32 -18.24
C VAL A 97 -1.87 -3.18 -17.21
N GLU A 98 -1.75 -4.16 -16.32
CA GLU A 98 -0.71 -4.26 -15.31
C GLU A 98 0.39 -5.21 -15.81
N TRP A 99 1.62 -4.72 -15.94
CA TRP A 99 2.77 -5.58 -16.25
C TRP A 99 3.39 -6.14 -14.97
N LEU A 100 3.55 -7.46 -14.93
CA LEU A 100 4.18 -8.20 -13.86
C LEU A 100 5.45 -8.89 -14.40
N ALA A 101 6.57 -8.17 -14.37
CA ALA A 101 7.87 -8.72 -14.73
C ALA A 101 8.20 -9.94 -13.85
N LEU A 102 8.54 -11.07 -14.48
CA LEU A 102 8.72 -12.35 -13.79
C LEU A 102 9.81 -12.25 -12.71
N GLU A 103 10.92 -11.59 -13.02
CA GLU A 103 12.12 -11.44 -12.20
C GLU A 103 11.92 -10.52 -10.98
N GLU A 104 10.90 -9.65 -11.02
CA GLU A 104 10.62 -8.69 -9.96
C GLU A 104 9.46 -9.11 -9.07
N ARG A 105 8.50 -9.82 -9.66
CA ARG A 105 7.20 -10.10 -9.04
C ARG A 105 7.08 -11.56 -8.61
N PHE A 106 8.00 -12.42 -9.04
CA PHE A 106 7.97 -13.83 -8.68
C PHE A 106 9.33 -14.29 -8.18
N THR A 107 9.29 -15.26 -7.29
CA THR A 107 10.47 -15.93 -6.80
C THR A 107 10.36 -17.44 -6.98
N PHE A 108 11.50 -18.06 -7.27
CA PHE A 108 11.63 -19.47 -7.62
C PHE A 108 12.41 -20.16 -6.51
N TYR A 109 11.72 -20.92 -5.66
CA TYR A 109 12.36 -21.67 -4.58
C TYR A 109 11.73 -23.06 -4.44
N GLY A 110 12.57 -24.07 -4.22
CA GLY A 110 12.12 -25.42 -3.85
C GLY A 110 11.16 -26.09 -4.83
N GLY A 111 11.32 -25.85 -6.14
CA GLY A 111 10.42 -26.40 -7.17
C GLY A 111 9.03 -25.75 -7.23
N GLY A 112 8.88 -24.56 -6.65
CA GLY A 112 7.66 -23.75 -6.68
C GLY A 112 7.91 -22.32 -7.14
N ILE A 113 6.82 -21.67 -7.54
CA ILE A 113 6.77 -20.24 -7.85
C ILE A 113 5.93 -19.57 -6.79
N ALA A 114 6.44 -18.49 -6.20
CA ALA A 114 5.68 -17.65 -5.28
C ALA A 114 5.59 -16.23 -5.83
N LEU A 115 4.40 -15.65 -5.79
CA LEU A 115 4.20 -14.22 -6.07
C LEU A 115 4.82 -13.43 -4.92
N LEU A 116 5.87 -12.67 -5.22
CA LEU A 116 6.40 -11.66 -4.32
C LEU A 116 5.31 -10.61 -4.14
N GLY A 117 4.94 -10.36 -2.88
CA GLY A 117 3.84 -9.50 -2.49
C GLY A 117 3.76 -8.30 -3.42
N THR A 118 2.58 -8.08 -3.99
CA THR A 118 2.31 -6.87 -4.77
C THR A 118 2.87 -5.68 -4.00
N PRO A 119 3.77 -4.84 -4.54
CA PRO A 119 3.61 -3.45 -4.20
C PRO A 119 2.18 -3.19 -4.64
N SER A 120 1.27 -2.96 -3.70
CA SER A 120 -0.04 -2.46 -4.04
C SER A 120 0.23 -1.39 -5.08
N LYS A 121 -0.33 -1.58 -6.29
CA LYS A 121 -0.55 -0.47 -7.21
C LYS A 121 -0.97 0.67 -6.31
N PRO A 122 -0.25 1.81 -6.26
CA PRO A 122 -0.80 2.99 -5.66
C PRO A 122 -2.13 3.14 -6.38
N GLU A 123 -3.20 2.80 -5.68
CA GLU A 123 -4.54 3.03 -6.17
C GLU A 123 -4.48 4.49 -6.59
N PRO A 124 -4.75 4.84 -7.88
CA PRO A 124 -4.79 6.25 -8.25
C PRO A 124 -5.67 6.85 -7.18
N PRO A 125 -5.19 7.85 -6.40
CA PRO A 125 -5.88 8.26 -5.22
C PRO A 125 -7.30 8.52 -5.67
N THR A 126 -8.22 7.63 -5.26
CA THR A 126 -9.59 8.04 -5.09
C THR A 126 -9.42 9.36 -4.37
N ALA A 127 -10.06 10.41 -4.86
CA ALA A 127 -10.09 11.65 -4.11
C ALA A 127 -10.90 11.37 -2.84
N THR A 128 -10.37 10.53 -1.95
CA THR A 128 -10.63 10.44 -0.54
C THR A 128 -10.43 11.88 -0.15
N ASN A 129 -11.55 12.55 0.09
CA ASN A 129 -11.53 13.87 0.65
C ASN A 129 -10.49 13.78 1.78
N PRO A 130 -9.39 14.56 1.77
CA PRO A 130 -8.24 14.32 2.65
C PRO A 130 -8.61 14.40 4.14
N THR A 131 -9.84 14.81 4.43
CA THR A 131 -10.49 14.88 5.73
C THR A 131 -11.23 13.59 6.16
N THR A 132 -11.34 12.58 5.29
CA THR A 132 -12.10 11.35 5.56
C THR A 132 -11.46 10.61 6.73
N PRO A 133 -12.20 10.28 7.80
CA PRO A 133 -11.65 9.55 8.93
C PRO A 133 -11.36 8.09 8.57
N GLU A 134 -10.11 7.66 8.74
CA GLU A 134 -9.65 6.27 8.53
C GLU A 134 -9.07 5.65 9.82
N ASN A 135 -8.48 6.48 10.68
CA ASN A 135 -7.91 6.07 11.96
C ASN A 135 -8.79 6.60 13.10
N GLY A 136 -9.98 6.02 13.29
CA GLY A 136 -10.97 6.58 14.21
C GLY A 136 -11.42 7.97 13.77
N PRO A 137 -11.24 9.04 14.57
CA PRO A 137 -11.60 10.40 14.17
C PRO A 137 -10.60 11.05 13.20
N PHE A 138 -9.45 10.42 12.89
CA PHE A 138 -8.36 11.02 12.10
C PHE A 138 -8.33 10.56 10.64
N SER A 139 -7.83 11.42 9.75
CA SER A 139 -7.42 11.01 8.40
C SER A 139 -6.27 10.00 8.41
N ALA A 140 -6.04 9.33 7.26
CA ALA A 140 -4.95 8.37 7.07
C ALA A 140 -3.58 8.91 7.52
N ASP A 141 -3.32 10.19 7.25
CA ASP A 141 -2.06 10.87 7.53
C ASP A 141 -2.05 11.68 8.84
N PHE A 142 -3.11 11.58 9.65
CA PHE A 142 -3.31 12.33 10.90
C PHE A 142 -3.29 13.86 10.74
N LYS A 143 -3.36 14.40 9.51
CA LYS A 143 -3.40 15.85 9.29
C LYS A 143 -4.79 16.44 9.52
N TRP A 144 -5.82 15.61 9.55
CA TRP A 144 -7.19 16.04 9.81
C TRP A 144 -7.80 15.24 10.93
N VAL A 145 -8.66 15.89 11.71
CA VAL A 145 -9.53 15.23 12.67
C VAL A 145 -10.95 15.75 12.56
N THR A 146 -11.92 14.85 12.64
CA THR A 146 -13.34 15.15 12.70
C THR A 146 -13.83 14.98 14.14
N LEU A 147 -14.14 16.09 14.82
CA LEU A 147 -14.65 16.13 16.20
C LEU A 147 -15.92 16.99 16.23
N PRO A 148 -17.10 16.41 15.92
CA PRO A 148 -18.36 17.15 15.84
C PRO A 148 -18.72 17.90 17.14
N ASP A 149 -18.29 17.36 18.29
CA ASP A 149 -18.50 17.95 19.60
C ASP A 149 -17.69 19.24 19.83
N ILE A 150 -16.63 19.46 19.04
CA ILE A 150 -15.77 20.66 19.11
C ILE A 150 -16.14 21.64 17.98
N GLN A 151 -16.22 21.14 16.75
CA GLN A 151 -16.64 21.93 15.60
C GLN A 151 -17.16 21.06 14.46
N ALA A 152 -18.08 21.62 13.66
CA ALA A 152 -18.72 20.92 12.54
C ALA A 152 -17.76 20.63 11.37
N THR A 153 -16.69 21.40 11.21
CA THR A 153 -15.70 21.23 10.14
C THR A 153 -14.48 20.45 10.62
N PRO A 154 -13.82 19.64 9.77
CA PRO A 154 -12.57 18.99 10.14
C PRO A 154 -11.47 19.98 10.54
N ILE A 155 -10.76 19.69 11.64
CA ILE A 155 -9.63 20.51 12.11
C ILE A 155 -8.37 20.03 11.42
N ARG A 156 -7.62 20.97 10.83
CA ARG A 156 -6.32 20.68 10.21
C ARG A 156 -5.19 20.82 11.23
N PHE A 157 -4.31 19.83 11.30
CA PHE A 157 -3.08 19.88 12.09
C PHE A 157 -1.87 20.26 11.24
N THR A 158 -0.89 20.88 11.89
CA THR A 158 0.45 21.06 11.32
C THR A 158 1.18 19.72 11.21
N GLU A 159 2.25 19.67 10.40
CA GLU A 159 3.03 18.43 10.23
C GLU A 159 3.61 17.89 11.54
N GLY A 160 4.09 18.76 12.43
CA GLY A 160 4.61 18.34 13.73
C GLY A 160 3.52 17.76 14.65
N GLN A 161 2.33 18.36 14.64
CA GLN A 161 1.17 17.88 15.39
C GLN A 161 0.70 16.52 14.87
N ALA A 162 0.60 16.35 13.54
CA ALA A 162 0.21 15.09 12.91
C ALA A 162 1.19 13.94 13.24
N LYS A 163 2.51 14.20 13.21
CA LYS A 163 3.53 13.21 13.60
C LYS A 163 3.39 12.76 15.06
N LEU A 164 3.09 13.69 15.96
CA LEU A 164 2.87 13.37 17.37
C LEU A 164 1.62 12.50 17.56
N LEU A 165 0.51 12.85 16.90
CA LEU A 165 -0.75 12.12 16.98
C LEU A 165 -0.62 10.71 16.38
N GLY A 166 0.06 10.57 15.24
CA GLY A 166 0.36 9.25 14.66
C GLY A 166 1.27 8.39 15.55
N ALA A 167 2.25 9.00 16.21
CA ALA A 167 3.07 8.30 17.20
C ALA A 167 2.23 7.80 18.39
N LEU A 168 1.38 8.65 18.97
CA LEU A 168 0.45 8.28 20.05
C LEU A 168 -0.51 7.16 19.61
N TRP A 169 -1.09 7.28 18.42
CA TRP A 169 -2.01 6.29 17.85
C TRP A 169 -1.37 4.90 17.73
N SER A 170 -0.11 4.84 17.30
CA SER A 170 0.60 3.57 17.12
C SER A 170 0.83 2.77 18.41
N PHE A 171 0.66 3.39 19.57
CA PHE A 171 0.69 2.72 20.88
C PHE A 171 -0.69 2.19 21.31
N LYS A 172 -1.71 2.26 20.43
CA LYS A 172 -3.02 1.61 20.62
C LYS A 172 -3.69 1.96 21.96
N GLY A 173 -3.54 3.22 22.38
CA GLY A 173 -4.14 3.74 23.62
C GLY A 173 -3.37 3.41 24.91
N GLU A 174 -2.22 2.73 24.83
CA GLU A 174 -1.36 2.52 25.99
C GLU A 174 -0.83 3.85 26.55
N ALA A 175 -0.59 3.87 27.87
CA ALA A 175 0.03 5.00 28.56
C ALA A 175 1.56 4.95 28.38
N ILE A 176 2.11 5.91 27.66
CA ILE A 176 3.52 5.96 27.25
C ILE A 176 4.18 7.25 27.71
N THR A 177 5.49 7.20 27.99
CA THR A 177 6.29 8.36 28.39
C THR A 177 6.43 9.37 27.25
N ALA A 178 6.53 10.66 27.60
CA ALA A 178 6.80 11.73 26.64
C ALA A 178 8.00 11.41 25.73
N ASP A 179 9.13 11.00 26.32
CA ASP A 179 10.37 10.70 25.59
C ASP A 179 10.15 9.68 24.46
N ARG A 180 9.51 8.54 24.77
CA ARG A 180 9.24 7.48 23.79
C ARG A 180 8.30 7.93 22.68
N ILE A 181 7.33 8.79 22.99
CA ILE A 181 6.43 9.40 22.00
C ILE A 181 7.20 10.35 21.09
N MET A 182 8.01 11.24 21.66
CA MET A 182 8.76 12.25 20.91
C MET A 182 9.83 11.63 20.01
N GLN A 183 10.54 10.62 20.52
CA GLN A 183 11.50 9.83 19.74
C GLN A 183 10.81 9.17 18.53
N ARG A 184 9.65 8.54 18.74
CA ARG A 184 8.90 7.90 17.67
C ARG A 184 8.33 8.90 16.66
N ALA A 185 7.91 10.07 17.11
CA ALA A 185 7.45 11.16 16.26
C ALA A 185 8.61 11.85 15.50
N GLY A 186 9.87 11.58 15.86
CA GLY A 186 11.04 12.26 15.31
C GLY A 186 11.10 13.76 15.66
N LEU A 187 10.51 14.15 16.80
CA LEU A 187 10.39 15.54 17.22
C LEU A 187 11.41 15.86 18.31
N ARG A 188 12.00 17.07 18.25
CA ARG A 188 13.05 17.53 19.18
C ARG A 188 12.52 18.26 20.42
N SER A 189 11.21 18.23 20.67
CA SER A 189 10.62 18.88 21.84
C SER A 189 10.53 17.89 23.01
N ASP A 190 10.62 18.40 24.24
CA ASP A 190 10.65 17.56 25.44
C ASP A 190 9.25 17.05 25.84
N LYS A 191 8.18 17.73 25.42
CA LYS A 191 6.82 17.43 25.86
C LYS A 191 5.82 17.46 24.70
N PRO A 192 4.92 16.45 24.61
CA PRO A 192 3.82 16.44 23.66
C PRO A 192 2.99 17.74 23.64
N SER A 193 2.74 18.33 24.80
CA SER A 193 1.95 19.57 24.94
C SER A 193 2.60 20.79 24.27
N ASP A 194 3.93 20.83 24.15
CA ASP A 194 4.64 21.97 23.58
C ASP A 194 4.42 22.09 22.07
N ILE A 195 4.15 20.96 21.40
CA ILE A 195 3.79 20.92 19.98
C ILE A 195 2.44 21.60 19.72
N PHE A 196 1.53 21.54 20.69
CA PHE A 196 0.19 22.12 20.64
C PHE A 196 0.08 23.47 21.36
N ARG A 197 1.21 24.02 21.82
CA ARG A 197 1.21 25.31 22.52
C ARG A 197 0.89 26.44 21.55
N ILE A 198 -0.18 27.19 21.84
CA ILE A 198 -0.53 28.41 21.12
C ILE A 198 0.55 29.46 21.38
N LYS A 199 1.25 29.88 20.32
CA LYS A 199 2.29 30.93 20.40
C LYS A 199 1.62 32.30 20.48
N THR A 200 2.28 33.28 21.08
CA THR A 200 1.75 34.65 21.25
C THR A 200 1.29 35.27 19.92
N LYS A 201 2.00 34.98 18.83
CA LYS A 201 1.67 35.43 17.45
C LYS A 201 0.42 34.75 16.84
N ASP A 202 -0.01 33.65 17.43
CA ASP A 202 -1.13 32.82 16.96
C ASP A 202 -2.31 32.86 17.94
N LYS A 203 -2.21 33.67 19.01
CA LYS A 203 -3.28 33.87 19.99
C LYS A 203 -4.47 34.59 19.35
N GLY A 204 -5.68 34.06 19.54
CA GLY A 204 -6.90 34.56 18.90
C GLY A 204 -7.15 34.03 17.48
N LYS A 205 -6.28 33.15 16.97
CA LYS A 205 -6.54 32.46 15.70
C LYS A 205 -7.44 31.25 15.96
N PRO A 206 -8.63 31.17 15.34
CA PRO A 206 -9.56 30.07 15.58
C PRO A 206 -8.95 28.70 15.24
N GLU A 207 -8.08 28.63 14.23
CA GLU A 207 -7.41 27.38 13.84
C GLU A 207 -6.46 26.86 14.94
N SER A 208 -5.63 27.72 15.54
CA SER A 208 -4.70 27.31 16.59
C SER A 208 -5.42 26.94 17.89
N GLU A 209 -6.52 27.62 18.20
CA GLU A 209 -7.39 27.29 19.34
C GLU A 209 -8.11 25.95 19.13
N ALA A 210 -8.63 25.70 17.92
CA ALA A 210 -9.25 24.43 17.57
C ALA A 210 -8.25 23.26 17.63
N GLN A 211 -7.03 23.45 17.11
CA GLN A 211 -5.96 22.44 17.22
C GLN A 211 -5.62 22.11 18.67
N HIS A 212 -5.52 23.12 19.53
CA HIS A 212 -5.25 22.94 20.95
C HIS A 212 -6.40 22.23 21.68
N ALA A 213 -7.65 22.63 21.40
CA ALA A 213 -8.84 22.00 21.96
C ALA A 213 -8.95 20.53 21.55
N ALA A 214 -8.69 20.21 20.27
CA ALA A 214 -8.66 18.84 19.79
C ALA A 214 -7.61 17.99 20.52
N TYR A 215 -6.40 18.52 20.74
CA TYR A 215 -5.38 17.81 21.51
C TYR A 215 -5.83 17.50 22.94
N ILE A 216 -6.45 18.47 23.62
CA ILE A 216 -6.97 18.27 24.99
C ILE A 216 -8.05 17.18 25.02
N ALA A 217 -8.94 17.16 24.02
CA ALA A 217 -10.00 16.16 23.95
C ALA A 217 -9.48 14.74 23.63
N LEU A 218 -8.43 14.64 22.82
CA LEU A 218 -7.91 13.36 22.32
C LEU A 218 -6.84 12.72 23.20
N VAL A 219 -6.03 13.52 23.91
CA VAL A 219 -4.84 13.04 24.61
C VAL A 219 -5.00 13.16 26.12
N VAL A 220 -5.05 12.00 26.78
CA VAL A 220 -5.12 11.91 28.25
C VAL A 220 -3.70 11.91 28.83
N THR A 221 -3.45 12.83 29.75
CA THR A 221 -2.13 13.00 30.40
C THR A 221 -2.21 12.69 31.90
N ARG A 222 -1.38 11.76 32.39
CA ARG A 222 -1.15 11.51 33.82
C ARG A 222 0.06 12.31 34.29
N ARG A 223 -0.17 13.58 34.64
CA ARG A 223 0.90 14.58 34.89
C ARG A 223 1.94 14.16 35.92
N ARG A 224 1.55 13.44 36.97
CA ARG A 224 2.47 12.97 38.03
C ARG A 224 3.44 11.89 37.54
N GLU A 225 3.01 11.08 36.58
CA GLU A 225 3.77 9.95 36.03
C GLU A 225 4.46 10.29 34.70
N GLY A 226 4.16 11.45 34.11
CA GLY A 226 4.69 11.85 32.80
C GLY A 226 4.19 10.98 31.64
N LEU A 227 3.05 10.31 31.82
CA LEU A 227 2.46 9.40 30.84
C LEU A 227 1.36 10.08 30.04
N TYR A 228 1.30 9.72 28.76
CA TYR A 228 0.34 10.19 27.79
C TYR A 228 -0.29 8.99 27.08
N SER A 229 -1.58 9.08 26.82
CA SER A 229 -2.33 8.03 26.12
C SER A 229 -3.35 8.67 25.20
N MET A 230 -3.74 7.96 24.16
CA MET A 230 -4.81 8.35 23.25
C MET A 230 -5.89 7.25 23.26
N PRO A 231 -6.88 7.33 24.17
CA PRO A 231 -7.82 6.23 24.41
C PRO A 231 -8.63 5.81 23.17
N CYS A 232 -8.91 6.75 22.26
CA CYS A 232 -9.64 6.44 21.03
C CYS A 232 -8.89 5.47 20.09
N ALA A 233 -7.59 5.25 20.31
CA ALA A 233 -6.80 4.26 19.58
C ALA A 233 -6.94 2.83 20.12
N ALA A 234 -7.54 2.62 21.30
CA ALA A 234 -7.62 1.30 21.95
C ALA A 234 -8.68 0.36 21.34
N GLY A 235 -9.66 0.90 20.61
CA GLY A 235 -10.79 0.14 20.06
C GLY A 235 -10.71 -0.17 18.57
N VAL A 236 -9.61 0.18 17.91
CA VAL A 236 -9.40 -0.04 16.47
C VAL A 236 -8.43 -1.22 16.33
N ALA A 237 -9.00 -2.43 16.29
CA ALA A 237 -8.28 -3.69 16.13
C ALA A 237 -8.54 -4.29 14.74
#